data_AF-A0A8H3H6T6-F1
#
_entry.id   AF-A0A8H3H6T6-F1
#
_cell.length_a   1.000
_cell.length_b   1.000
_cell.length_c   1.000
_cell.angle_alpha   90.00
_cell.angle_beta   90.00
_cell.angle_gamma   90.00
#
_symmetry.space_group_name_H-M   'P 1'
#
loop_
_entity.id
_entity.type
_entity.pdbx_description
1 polymer ?
#
loop_
_entity_poly.entity_id
_entity_poly.type
_entity_poly.pdbx_seq_one_letter_code
_entity_poly.pdbx_strand_id
1 'polypeptide(L)'
;MPKRSTNGNASQQAGTAGSRKRAKKDEPGDNSNTPSSAPATVQKNTIPGVRDSNYYFEDGSVTVCVRHILSKVVHGSLLKAHSEDFCQKFDLCPQPGGFPAGGTCDEDAITIPEVQPSQFRHLMKIIYCLLALTPTAPNDKKVITSNFDSYLDIAILSRQFGMEKLEQWVKQELANLVHDSGKDLAEGFNISAIELHSRKQDDLKPKWDGEGIAPATHYYGFRLIEVIWYAKLVSDKSLLYGILSVAQYCCAHIRTVKFPISFLAITDLRKVAPSLYGFLFLLILGCGNSAWMGEEFTQTDRLAFFSA
;
A
#
# COMPACT_ATOMS: atom_id res chain seq x y z
N MET A 1 52.79 -8.86 47.12
CA MET A 1 53.12 -10.28 46.80
C MET A 1 51.88 -11.12 47.00
N PRO A 2 51.61 -12.18 46.22
CA PRO A 2 52.13 -12.55 44.89
C PRO A 2 51.01 -12.70 43.82
N LYS A 3 51.29 -12.36 42.55
CA LYS A 3 51.57 -13.24 41.38
C LYS A 3 50.29 -13.92 40.81
N ARG A 4 50.04 -14.05 39.51
CA ARG A 4 50.92 -14.47 38.39
C ARG A 4 50.09 -14.28 37.08
N SER A 5 50.54 -13.52 36.07
CA SER A 5 51.35 -13.96 34.89
C SER A 5 50.46 -14.52 33.75
N THR A 6 50.32 -13.81 32.62
CA THR A 6 51.07 -13.91 31.33
C THR A 6 50.88 -15.26 30.60
N ASN A 7 50.87 -15.41 29.28
CA ASN A 7 51.33 -14.72 28.05
C ASN A 7 50.37 -15.22 26.93
N GLY A 8 50.15 -14.58 25.78
CA GLY A 8 51.09 -13.93 24.85
C GLY A 8 51.29 -14.85 23.63
N ASN A 9 50.86 -14.41 22.44
CA ASN A 9 51.77 -14.16 21.31
C ASN A 9 51.03 -13.81 20.02
N ALA A 10 51.48 -12.70 19.44
CA ALA A 10 51.31 -12.33 18.05
C ALA A 10 52.31 -13.10 17.17
N SER A 11 51.99 -13.25 15.89
CA SER A 11 52.97 -13.08 14.82
C SER A 11 52.27 -12.75 13.51
N GLN A 12 52.61 -11.57 13.01
CA GLN A 12 52.49 -11.15 11.62
C GLN A 12 53.48 -11.93 10.78
N GLN A 13 53.14 -12.23 9.52
CA GLN A 13 54.13 -12.25 8.45
C GLN A 13 53.46 -11.91 7.11
N ALA A 14 54.03 -10.89 6.47
CA ALA A 14 53.74 -10.42 5.12
C ALA A 14 54.50 -11.27 4.09
N GLY A 15 54.01 -11.27 2.84
CA GLY A 15 54.69 -11.94 1.72
C GLY A 15 54.04 -11.72 0.35
N THR A 16 54.27 -10.52 -0.19
CA THR A 16 54.53 -10.16 -1.61
C THR A 16 54.08 -11.06 -2.78
N ALA A 17 53.32 -10.40 -3.68
CA ALA A 17 53.56 -10.18 -5.11
C ALA A 17 53.95 -11.36 -6.03
N GLY A 18 53.06 -11.65 -6.98
CA GLY A 18 53.33 -12.44 -8.18
C GLY A 18 52.54 -11.95 -9.39
N SER A 19 53.04 -10.89 -10.05
CA SER A 19 52.60 -10.47 -11.39
C SER A 19 52.88 -11.56 -12.43
N ARG A 20 51.87 -11.98 -13.18
CA ARG A 20 52.06 -12.63 -14.49
C ARG A 20 51.20 -11.98 -15.56
N LYS A 21 51.85 -11.10 -16.33
CA LYS A 21 51.50 -10.70 -17.70
C LYS A 21 51.40 -11.96 -18.58
N ARG A 22 50.35 -12.10 -19.38
CA ARG A 22 50.42 -12.87 -20.63
C ARG A 22 49.66 -12.14 -21.74
N ALA A 23 50.23 -12.23 -22.92
CA ALA A 23 50.14 -11.26 -23.99
C ALA A 23 48.90 -11.40 -24.90
N LYS A 24 48.54 -10.24 -25.43
CA LYS A 24 47.76 -9.97 -26.63
C LYS A 24 48.35 -10.69 -27.86
N LYS A 25 47.50 -11.29 -28.69
CA LYS A 25 47.81 -11.66 -30.07
C LYS A 25 46.60 -11.35 -30.95
N ASP A 26 46.82 -10.44 -31.91
CA ASP A 26 45.88 -9.99 -32.92
C ASP A 26 45.81 -10.99 -34.10
N GLU A 27 44.57 -11.23 -34.58
CA GLU A 27 44.03 -11.34 -35.96
C GLU A 27 44.71 -12.22 -37.06
N PRO A 28 44.07 -12.53 -38.23
CA PRO A 28 42.83 -11.98 -38.82
C PRO A 28 41.82 -12.98 -39.46
N GLY A 29 40.60 -12.46 -39.70
CA GLY A 29 39.81 -12.63 -40.93
C GLY A 29 39.05 -13.94 -41.17
N ASP A 30 37.71 -13.87 -41.14
CA ASP A 30 36.94 -14.43 -42.27
C ASP A 30 35.55 -13.82 -42.43
N ASN A 31 35.20 -13.60 -43.70
CA ASN A 31 33.95 -13.02 -44.21
C ASN A 31 32.79 -14.01 -44.09
N SER A 32 31.63 -13.57 -43.60
CA SER A 32 30.35 -14.10 -44.11
C SER A 32 29.19 -13.13 -43.93
N ASN A 33 28.58 -12.78 -45.06
CA ASN A 33 27.35 -12.02 -45.19
C ASN A 33 26.20 -12.71 -44.44
N THR A 34 25.60 -12.02 -43.47
CA THR A 34 24.32 -12.42 -42.86
C THR A 34 23.37 -11.21 -42.86
N PRO A 35 22.11 -11.32 -43.30
CA PRO A 35 21.20 -10.19 -43.37
C PRO A 35 20.90 -9.66 -41.97
N SER A 36 21.20 -8.38 -41.75
CA SER A 36 20.86 -7.64 -40.54
C SER A 36 19.34 -7.43 -40.49
N SER A 37 18.63 -8.33 -39.82
CA SER A 37 17.30 -8.05 -39.27
C SER A 37 17.51 -7.36 -37.92
N ALA A 38 17.58 -6.03 -37.93
CA ALA A 38 17.50 -5.22 -36.73
C ALA A 38 16.19 -5.57 -35.99
N PRO A 39 16.21 -5.91 -34.70
CA PRO A 39 14.98 -6.05 -33.94
C PRO A 39 14.33 -4.67 -33.85
N ALA A 40 13.09 -4.58 -34.33
CA ALA A 40 12.27 -3.38 -34.20
C ALA A 40 12.30 -2.93 -32.74
N THR A 41 12.90 -1.76 -32.51
CA THR A 41 12.89 -1.10 -31.20
C THR A 41 11.43 -0.79 -30.90
N VAL A 42 10.82 -1.59 -30.02
CA VAL A 42 9.51 -1.30 -29.46
C VAL A 42 9.66 0.02 -28.73
N GLN A 43 9.24 1.12 -29.37
CA GLN A 43 9.11 2.41 -28.74
C GLN A 43 8.04 2.26 -27.66
N LYS A 44 8.50 2.01 -26.43
CA LYS A 44 7.67 2.09 -25.24
C LYS A 44 7.24 3.57 -25.18
N ASN A 45 5.97 3.84 -25.48
CA ASN A 45 5.40 5.18 -25.38
C ASN A 45 5.38 5.58 -23.90
N THR A 46 6.51 6.08 -23.40
CA THR A 46 6.65 6.51 -22.01
C THR A 46 6.02 7.89 -21.88
N ILE A 47 4.80 7.94 -21.34
CA ILE A 47 4.18 9.19 -20.91
C ILE A 47 5.13 9.81 -19.86
N PRO A 48 5.53 11.10 -19.98
CA PRO A 48 6.38 11.73 -18.99
C PRO A 48 5.68 11.72 -17.62
N GLY A 49 6.22 10.92 -16.69
CA GLY A 49 5.69 10.85 -15.33
C GLY A 49 5.94 12.15 -14.56
N VAL A 50 5.03 12.50 -13.66
CA VAL A 50 5.18 13.66 -12.76
C VAL A 50 6.08 13.26 -11.58
N ARG A 51 7.16 14.00 -11.33
CA ARG A 51 8.06 13.72 -10.20
C ARG A 51 7.38 14.04 -8.86
N ASP A 52 7.48 13.12 -7.90
CA ASP A 52 6.93 13.29 -6.56
C ASP A 52 7.76 14.29 -5.76
N SER A 53 7.17 15.43 -5.39
CA SER A 53 7.88 16.48 -4.64
C SER A 53 8.43 16.02 -3.29
N ASN A 54 7.88 14.95 -2.69
CA ASN A 54 8.25 14.47 -1.37
C ASN A 54 9.20 13.26 -1.41
N TYR A 55 9.22 12.52 -2.52
CA TYR A 55 9.95 11.25 -2.63
C TYR A 55 10.74 11.09 -3.94
N TYR A 56 11.01 12.19 -4.64
CA TYR A 56 11.93 12.21 -5.78
C TYR A 56 13.25 12.83 -5.35
N PHE A 57 14.25 11.98 -5.10
CA PHE A 57 15.59 12.39 -4.69
C PHE A 57 16.54 12.30 -5.88
N GLU A 58 17.21 13.40 -6.23
CA GLU A 58 18.09 13.46 -7.42
C GLU A 58 19.25 12.44 -7.34
N ASP A 59 19.72 12.13 -6.13
CA ASP A 59 20.77 11.17 -5.82
C ASP A 59 20.26 9.74 -5.63
N GLY A 60 18.98 9.47 -5.87
CA GLY A 60 18.41 8.15 -5.64
C GLY A 60 18.89 7.06 -6.60
N SER A 61 18.91 5.84 -6.07
CA SER A 61 19.43 4.64 -6.74
C SER A 61 18.37 3.85 -7.50
N VAL A 62 17.09 4.06 -7.18
CA VAL A 62 15.97 3.32 -7.76
C VAL A 62 14.83 4.28 -8.06
N THR A 63 14.28 4.21 -9.25
CA THR A 63 13.14 5.01 -9.71
C THR A 63 11.92 4.10 -9.88
N VAL A 64 10.86 4.44 -9.15
CA VAL A 64 9.58 3.72 -9.15
C VAL A 64 8.50 4.66 -9.69
N CYS A 65 7.75 4.21 -10.70
CA CYS A 65 6.58 4.88 -11.23
C CYS A 65 5.31 4.26 -10.63
N VAL A 66 4.66 4.97 -9.71
CA VAL A 66 3.35 4.57 -9.16
C VAL A 66 2.27 5.27 -9.97
N ARG A 67 1.63 4.51 -10.85
CA ARG A 67 0.73 5.02 -11.91
C ARG A 67 1.42 6.02 -12.84
N HIS A 68 1.30 7.31 -12.55
CA HIS A 68 1.87 8.41 -13.34
C HIS A 68 2.83 9.28 -12.50
N ILE A 69 3.12 8.87 -11.27
CA ILE A 69 3.97 9.61 -10.34
C ILE A 69 5.31 8.87 -10.17
N LEU A 70 6.40 9.55 -10.51
CA LEU A 70 7.77 9.06 -10.35
C LEU A 70 8.26 9.37 -8.94
N SER A 71 8.64 8.34 -8.20
CA SER A 71 9.34 8.42 -6.92
C SER A 71 10.75 7.86 -7.11
N LYS A 72 11.78 8.66 -6.86
CA LYS A 72 13.17 8.24 -6.95
C LYS A 72 13.72 7.98 -5.55
N VAL A 73 13.77 6.72 -5.17
CA VAL A 73 14.12 6.23 -3.83
C VAL A 73 15.64 6.27 -3.65
N VAL A 74 16.08 6.91 -2.56
CA VAL A 74 17.50 7.12 -2.25
C VAL A 74 18.28 5.80 -2.14
N HIS A 75 17.74 4.84 -1.38
CA HIS A 75 18.46 3.62 -1.03
C HIS A 75 17.66 2.37 -1.43
N GLY A 76 17.94 1.81 -2.60
CA GLY A 76 17.40 0.49 -2.98
C GLY A 76 17.76 -0.61 -1.97
N SER A 77 18.88 -0.45 -1.25
CA SER A 77 19.27 -1.31 -0.13
C SER A 77 18.28 -1.30 1.04
N LEU A 78 17.59 -0.19 1.31
CA LEU A 78 16.53 -0.14 2.34
C LEU A 78 15.33 -0.98 1.93
N LEU A 79 14.89 -0.87 0.67
CA LEU A 79 13.81 -1.70 0.14
C LEU A 79 14.20 -3.19 0.19
N LYS A 80 15.43 -3.51 -0.23
CA LYS A 80 15.97 -4.87 -0.15
C LYS A 80 16.03 -5.42 1.27
N ALA A 81 16.36 -4.57 2.25
CA ALA A 81 16.40 -4.99 3.66
C ALA A 81 15.03 -5.38 4.21
N HIS A 82 13.95 -4.84 3.64
CA HIS A 82 12.57 -5.14 4.04
C HIS A 82 11.91 -6.25 3.22
N SER A 83 12.33 -6.47 1.96
CA SER A 83 11.85 -7.59 1.15
C SER A 83 12.82 -7.92 0.01
N GLU A 84 13.34 -9.14 0.03
CA GLU A 84 14.10 -9.69 -1.10
C GLU A 84 13.18 -10.03 -2.28
N ASP A 85 11.95 -10.47 -1.98
CA ASP A 85 10.89 -10.74 -2.97
C ASP A 85 10.54 -9.48 -3.77
N PHE A 86 10.53 -8.31 -3.14
CA PHE A 86 10.33 -7.04 -3.82
C PHE A 86 11.43 -6.81 -4.84
N CYS A 87 12.68 -7.06 -4.46
CA CYS A 87 13.80 -6.90 -5.37
C CYS A 87 13.78 -7.91 -6.52
N GLN A 88 13.35 -9.15 -6.27
CA GLN A 88 13.24 -10.17 -7.30
C GLN A 88 12.05 -9.89 -8.25
N LYS A 89 10.90 -9.49 -7.70
CA LYS A 89 9.67 -9.21 -8.45
C LYS A 89 9.81 -8.05 -9.42
N PHE A 90 10.67 -7.09 -9.10
CA PHE A 90 10.88 -5.88 -9.90
C PHE A 90 12.29 -5.80 -10.53
N ASP A 91 13.02 -6.92 -10.59
CA ASP A 91 14.36 -7.01 -11.20
C ASP A 91 15.34 -5.93 -10.73
N LEU A 92 15.29 -5.61 -9.43
CA LEU A 92 16.16 -4.63 -8.78
C LEU A 92 17.55 -5.19 -8.45
N CYS A 93 17.67 -6.51 -8.40
CA CYS A 93 18.96 -7.18 -8.19
C CYS A 93 19.59 -7.50 -9.56
N PRO A 94 20.90 -7.26 -9.75
CA PRO A 94 21.61 -7.71 -10.94
C PRO A 94 21.43 -9.22 -11.14
N GLN A 95 20.85 -9.59 -12.28
CA GLN A 95 20.65 -10.99 -12.64
C GLN A 95 22.02 -11.63 -12.99
N PRO A 96 22.27 -12.90 -12.61
CA PRO A 96 23.46 -13.63 -13.02
C PRO A 96 23.43 -13.81 -14.55
N GLY A 97 24.13 -12.94 -15.27
CA GLY A 97 24.02 -12.79 -16.72
C GLY A 97 24.28 -11.36 -17.23
N GLY A 98 24.37 -10.37 -16.33
CA GLY A 98 24.86 -9.02 -16.67
C GLY A 98 23.81 -8.06 -17.20
N PHE A 99 22.52 -8.40 -17.15
CA PHE A 99 21.47 -7.42 -17.41
C PHE A 99 21.47 -6.35 -16.31
N PRO A 100 21.45 -5.06 -16.67
CA PRO A 100 21.38 -3.97 -15.69
C PRO A 100 20.08 -4.08 -14.90
N ALA A 101 20.13 -3.78 -13.61
CA ALA A 101 18.95 -3.71 -12.77
C ALA A 101 17.99 -2.63 -13.31
N GLY A 102 16.68 -2.94 -13.29
CA GLY A 102 15.66 -2.00 -13.72
C GLY A 102 15.53 -0.80 -12.77
N GLY A 103 14.99 0.32 -13.24
CA GLY A 103 14.69 1.47 -12.38
C GLY A 103 15.87 2.41 -12.15
N THR A 104 16.90 2.38 -12.98
CA THR A 104 18.08 3.26 -12.76
C THR A 104 17.87 4.71 -13.20
N CYS A 105 16.85 4.99 -14.03
CA CYS A 105 16.47 6.33 -14.49
C CYS A 105 14.95 6.46 -14.67
N ASP A 106 14.47 7.66 -15.04
CA ASP A 106 13.05 7.97 -15.23
C ASP A 106 12.44 7.15 -16.38
N GLU A 107 13.20 6.93 -17.46
CA GLU A 107 12.77 6.21 -18.66
C GLU A 107 12.64 4.70 -18.43
N ASP A 108 13.36 4.18 -17.44
CA ASP A 108 13.39 2.77 -17.05
C ASP A 108 12.73 2.54 -15.67
N ALA A 109 11.86 3.45 -15.23
CA ALA A 109 11.24 3.38 -13.92
C ALA A 109 10.39 2.10 -13.73
N ILE A 110 10.50 1.49 -12.54
CA ILE A 110 9.71 0.31 -12.15
C ILE A 110 8.26 0.71 -11.99
N THR A 111 7.38 0.14 -12.80
CA THR A 111 5.96 0.54 -12.82
C THR A 111 5.13 -0.30 -11.85
N ILE A 112 4.38 0.36 -10.97
CA ILE A 112 3.42 -0.25 -10.03
C ILE A 112 2.05 0.40 -10.29
N PRO A 113 1.26 -0.12 -11.25
CA PRO A 113 0.01 0.52 -11.66
C PRO A 113 -1.13 0.33 -10.64
N GLU A 114 -1.10 -0.78 -9.91
CA GLU A 114 -2.17 -1.18 -8.99
C GLU A 114 -2.22 -0.34 -7.71
N VAL A 115 -1.13 0.36 -7.37
CA VAL A 115 -0.99 1.09 -6.11
C VAL A 115 -1.28 2.58 -6.33
N GLN A 116 -1.97 3.21 -5.39
CA GLN A 116 -2.11 4.66 -5.40
C GLN A 116 -0.83 5.34 -4.88
N PRO A 117 -0.43 6.50 -5.45
CA PRO A 117 0.73 7.24 -4.95
C PRO A 117 0.64 7.57 -3.45
N SER A 118 -0.53 7.94 -2.93
CA SER A 118 -0.71 8.21 -1.50
C SER A 118 -0.43 6.99 -0.61
N GLN A 119 -0.87 5.81 -1.01
CA GLN A 119 -0.63 4.56 -0.27
C GLN A 119 0.86 4.21 -0.30
N PHE A 120 1.51 4.36 -1.46
CA PHE A 120 2.95 4.15 -1.57
C PHE A 120 3.74 5.11 -0.68
N ARG A 121 3.33 6.39 -0.60
CA ARG A 121 3.94 7.35 0.33
C ARG A 121 3.82 6.93 1.79
N HIS A 122 2.71 6.34 2.22
CA HIS A 122 2.58 5.80 3.59
C HIS A 122 3.61 4.70 3.85
N LEU A 123 3.80 3.77 2.91
CA LEU A 123 4.84 2.76 3.00
C LEU A 123 6.24 3.39 3.05
N MET A 124 6.56 4.32 2.14
CA MET A 124 7.86 4.98 2.10
C MET A 124 8.12 5.77 3.38
N LYS A 125 7.10 6.44 3.93
CA LYS A 125 7.20 7.12 5.23
C LYS A 125 7.64 6.15 6.31
N ILE A 126 7.10 4.94 6.38
CA ILE A 126 7.54 3.95 7.36
C ILE A 126 8.97 3.46 7.09
N ILE A 127 9.30 3.13 5.83
CA ILE A 127 10.64 2.62 5.50
C ILE A 127 11.74 3.64 5.81
N TYR A 128 11.47 4.93 5.58
CA TYR A 128 12.41 6.01 5.90
C TYR A 128 12.32 6.50 7.36
N CYS A 129 11.12 6.52 7.95
CA CYS A 129 10.88 7.06 9.29
C CYS A 129 10.78 6.00 10.39
N LEU A 130 10.96 4.70 10.11
CA LEU A 130 11.08 3.66 11.15
C LEU A 130 12.24 3.93 12.12
N LEU A 131 13.11 4.89 11.82
CA LEU A 131 14.09 5.44 12.76
C LEU A 131 13.56 6.55 13.69
N ALA A 132 12.31 7.03 13.55
CA ALA A 132 11.85 8.25 14.23
C ALA A 132 10.34 8.34 14.53
N LEU A 133 9.53 7.29 14.34
CA LEU A 133 8.09 7.38 14.66
C LEU A 133 7.87 7.32 16.18
N THR A 134 7.91 8.49 16.81
CA THR A 134 7.26 8.70 18.11
C THR A 134 5.76 8.94 17.88
N PRO A 135 4.87 8.26 18.61
CA PRO A 135 3.44 8.53 18.55
C PRO A 135 3.18 9.99 18.93
N THR A 136 2.65 10.78 18.00
CA THR A 136 2.12 12.11 18.34
C THR A 136 0.82 11.91 19.12
N ALA A 137 0.58 12.76 20.12
CA ALA A 137 -0.36 12.51 21.21
C ALA A 137 -1.74 11.95 20.76
N PRO A 138 -2.30 10.95 21.46
CA PRO A 138 -3.34 10.06 20.91
C PRO A 138 -4.74 10.66 20.86
N ASN A 139 -4.97 11.89 21.34
CA ASN A 139 -6.33 12.35 21.66
C ASN A 139 -7.03 13.10 20.51
N ASP A 140 -6.37 13.27 19.35
CA ASP A 140 -7.03 13.87 18.18
C ASP A 140 -7.59 12.77 17.26
N LYS A 141 -8.92 12.75 17.11
CA LYS A 141 -9.67 11.82 16.24
C LYS A 141 -9.20 11.86 14.80
N LYS A 142 -8.75 13.02 14.31
CA LYS A 142 -8.20 13.16 12.96
C LYS A 142 -6.86 12.46 12.82
N VAL A 143 -6.01 12.53 13.85
CA VAL A 143 -4.73 11.82 13.92
C VAL A 143 -4.98 10.31 13.98
N ILE A 144 -5.92 9.83 14.80
CA ILE A 144 -6.30 8.42 14.87
C ILE A 144 -6.75 7.90 13.49
N THR A 145 -7.63 8.65 12.83
CA THR A 145 -8.14 8.28 11.49
C THR A 145 -7.03 8.25 10.44
N SER A 146 -6.11 9.23 10.46
CA SER A 146 -4.96 9.27 9.56
C SER A 146 -3.97 8.13 9.82
N ASN A 147 -3.77 7.76 11.08
CA ASN A 147 -2.92 6.63 11.46
C ASN A 147 -3.54 5.31 11.01
N PHE A 148 -4.85 5.14 11.19
CA PHE A 148 -5.60 4.00 10.68
C PHE A 148 -5.43 3.85 9.17
N ASP A 149 -5.63 4.93 8.41
CA ASP A 149 -5.45 4.91 6.96
C ASP A 149 -4.02 4.54 6.56
N SER A 150 -3.03 5.13 7.24
CA SER A 150 -1.63 4.82 6.98
C SER A 150 -1.36 3.33 7.24
N TYR A 151 -1.72 2.83 8.43
CA TYR A 151 -1.46 1.44 8.84
C TYR A 151 -2.14 0.43 7.92
N LEU A 152 -3.38 0.68 7.50
CA LEU A 152 -4.06 -0.20 6.54
C LEU A 152 -3.35 -0.24 5.19
N ASP A 153 -2.91 0.91 4.66
CA ASP A 153 -2.16 0.94 3.40
C ASP A 153 -0.83 0.20 3.51
N ILE A 154 -0.09 0.42 4.59
CA ILE A 154 1.18 -0.25 4.85
C ILE A 154 0.94 -1.77 4.99
N ALA A 155 -0.13 -2.19 5.66
CA ALA A 155 -0.47 -3.60 5.83
C ALA A 155 -0.75 -4.29 4.49
N ILE A 156 -1.55 -3.67 3.63
CA ILE A 156 -1.86 -4.18 2.29
C ILE A 156 -0.60 -4.24 1.42
N LEU A 157 0.17 -3.15 1.38
CA LEU A 157 1.37 -3.07 0.53
C LEU A 157 2.50 -3.96 1.01
N SER A 158 2.75 -4.03 2.32
CA SER A 158 3.78 -4.92 2.89
C SER A 158 3.50 -6.37 2.51
N ARG A 159 2.24 -6.81 2.60
CA ARG A 159 1.84 -8.13 2.10
C ARG A 159 2.04 -8.29 0.60
N GLN A 160 1.59 -7.32 -0.21
CA GLN A 160 1.71 -7.35 -1.68
C GLN A 160 3.17 -7.43 -2.16
N PHE A 161 4.08 -6.89 -1.35
CA PHE A 161 5.51 -6.82 -1.63
C PHE A 161 6.35 -7.86 -0.84
N GLY A 162 5.73 -8.78 -0.09
CA GLY A 162 6.47 -9.81 0.66
C GLY A 162 7.29 -9.28 1.85
N MET A 163 6.91 -8.14 2.43
CA MET A 163 7.58 -7.52 3.58
C MET A 163 7.01 -8.07 4.90
N GLU A 164 7.18 -9.36 5.15
CA GLU A 164 6.49 -10.09 6.25
C GLU A 164 6.65 -9.48 7.63
N LYS A 165 7.88 -9.06 8.00
CA LYS A 165 8.14 -8.44 9.31
C LYS A 165 7.38 -7.13 9.49
N LEU A 166 7.30 -6.35 8.40
CA LEU A 166 6.59 -5.08 8.41
C LEU A 166 5.07 -5.32 8.45
N GLU A 167 4.56 -6.30 7.69
CA GLU A 167 3.16 -6.73 7.73
C GLU A 167 2.74 -7.16 9.15
N GLN A 168 3.57 -7.98 9.82
CA GLN A 168 3.30 -8.43 11.18
C GLN A 168 3.27 -7.28 12.18
N TRP A 169 4.24 -6.37 12.11
CA TRP A 169 4.28 -5.20 12.99
C TRP A 169 3.05 -4.31 12.79
N VAL A 170 2.75 -3.92 11.54
CA VAL A 170 1.64 -3.00 11.27
C VAL A 170 0.29 -3.64 11.53
N LYS A 171 0.16 -4.96 11.34
CA LYS A 171 -1.04 -5.70 11.74
C LYS A 171 -1.31 -5.56 13.24
N GLN A 172 -0.28 -5.67 14.07
CA GLN A 172 -0.41 -5.48 15.52
C GLN A 172 -0.80 -4.04 15.86
N GLU A 173 -0.15 -3.05 15.25
CA GLU A 173 -0.49 -1.63 15.46
C GLU A 173 -1.92 -1.30 15.02
N LEU A 174 -2.36 -1.85 13.88
CA LEU A 174 -3.72 -1.68 13.39
C LEU A 174 -4.75 -2.32 14.33
N ALA A 175 -4.46 -3.53 14.84
CA ALA A 175 -5.31 -4.21 15.81
C ALA A 175 -5.41 -3.43 17.14
N ASN A 176 -4.27 -2.93 17.65
CA ASN A 176 -4.22 -2.11 18.86
C ASN A 176 -5.02 -0.81 18.67
N LEU A 177 -4.83 -0.10 17.54
CA LEU A 177 -5.55 1.14 17.24
C LEU A 177 -7.07 0.91 17.19
N VAL A 178 -7.52 -0.16 16.53
CA VAL A 178 -8.95 -0.49 16.44
C VAL A 178 -9.51 -0.88 17.80
N HIS A 179 -8.75 -1.61 18.62
CA HIS A 179 -9.17 -2.02 19.96
C HIS A 179 -9.25 -0.84 20.93
N ASP A 180 -8.18 -0.05 21.01
CA ASP A 180 -8.00 0.99 22.02
C ASP A 180 -8.73 2.30 21.65
N SER A 181 -8.89 2.57 20.36
CA SER A 181 -9.44 3.82 19.85
C SER A 181 -10.63 3.62 18.90
N GLY A 182 -11.28 2.45 18.91
CA GLY A 182 -12.36 2.13 17.98
C GLY A 182 -13.52 3.14 17.98
N LYS A 183 -13.88 3.67 19.15
CA LYS A 183 -14.91 4.72 19.26
C LYS A 183 -14.45 6.04 18.63
N ASP A 184 -13.25 6.51 18.98
CA ASP A 184 -12.69 7.76 18.45
C ASP A 184 -12.42 7.67 16.94
N LEU A 185 -12.03 6.49 16.45
CA LEU A 185 -11.91 6.17 15.04
C LEU A 185 -13.26 6.31 14.32
N ALA A 186 -14.31 5.72 14.88
CA ALA A 186 -15.66 5.83 14.33
C ALA A 186 -16.18 7.27 14.30
N GLU A 187 -15.93 8.04 15.37
CA GLU A 187 -16.28 9.45 15.42
C GLU A 187 -15.44 10.29 14.44
N GLY A 188 -14.16 9.95 14.24
CA GLY A 188 -13.28 10.57 13.25
C GLY A 188 -13.75 10.37 11.81
N PHE A 189 -14.27 9.18 11.47
CA PHE A 189 -14.92 8.94 10.19
C PHE A 189 -16.15 9.83 9.97
N ASN A 190 -16.95 10.05 11.02
CA ASN A 190 -18.13 10.90 10.93
C ASN A 190 -17.77 12.38 10.70
N ILE A 191 -16.81 12.92 11.46
CA ILE A 191 -16.34 14.32 11.30
C ILE A 191 -15.84 14.54 9.86
N SER A 192 -15.00 13.63 9.39
CA SER A 192 -14.39 13.74 8.07
C SER A 192 -15.41 13.63 6.94
N ALA A 193 -16.45 12.80 7.10
CA ALA A 193 -17.57 12.73 6.16
C ALA A 193 -18.35 14.06 6.10
N ILE A 194 -18.59 14.71 7.24
CA ILE A 194 -19.30 16.00 7.33
C ILE A 194 -18.47 17.13 6.69
N GLU A 195 -17.16 17.18 6.97
CA GLU A 195 -16.25 18.17 6.37
C GLU A 195 -16.20 18.05 4.84
N LEU A 196 -16.19 16.83 4.31
CA LEU A 196 -16.22 16.56 2.87
C LEU A 196 -17.52 17.03 2.20
N HIS A 197 -18.67 16.85 2.87
CA HIS A 197 -19.95 17.34 2.35
C HIS A 197 -20.05 18.87 2.40
N SER A 198 -19.31 19.50 3.31
CA SER A 198 -19.30 20.97 3.49
C SER A 198 -18.36 21.68 2.50
N ARG A 199 -17.30 21.01 2.03
CA ARG A 199 -16.51 21.48 0.89
C ARG A 199 -17.30 21.22 -0.39
N LYS A 200 -17.85 22.31 -0.94
CA LYS A 200 -18.78 22.34 -2.07
C LYS A 200 -18.51 21.27 -3.12
N GLN A 201 -19.59 20.60 -3.45
CA GLN A 201 -19.84 19.70 -4.58
C GLN A 201 -19.70 20.45 -5.93
N ASP A 202 -18.61 21.19 -6.15
CA ASP A 202 -18.43 22.00 -7.36
C ASP A 202 -17.46 21.41 -8.38
N ASP A 203 -16.56 20.45 -8.04
CA ASP A 203 -15.49 20.11 -9.00
C ASP A 203 -15.28 18.63 -9.37
N LEU A 204 -15.96 17.64 -8.79
CA LEU A 204 -15.73 16.25 -9.20
C LEU A 204 -16.97 15.36 -9.10
N LYS A 205 -17.50 14.95 -10.26
CA LYS A 205 -18.00 13.58 -10.51
C LYS A 205 -18.14 13.31 -12.01
N PRO A 206 -17.43 12.31 -12.56
CA PRO A 206 -18.12 11.26 -13.28
C PRO A 206 -18.77 10.29 -12.27
N LYS A 207 -19.87 9.67 -12.68
CA LYS A 207 -20.52 8.55 -11.99
C LYS A 207 -19.47 7.44 -11.81
N TRP A 208 -19.16 7.07 -10.56
CA TRP A 208 -18.21 5.99 -10.26
C TRP A 208 -18.82 4.66 -10.69
N ASP A 209 -18.09 3.92 -11.52
CA ASP A 209 -18.50 2.68 -12.18
C ASP A 209 -18.15 1.43 -11.36
N GLY A 210 -17.59 1.60 -10.16
CA GLY A 210 -17.08 0.51 -9.33
C GLY A 210 -15.58 0.25 -9.51
N GLU A 211 -14.92 0.93 -10.45
CA GLU A 211 -13.47 0.85 -10.65
C GLU A 211 -12.79 2.20 -10.32
N GLY A 212 -11.61 2.18 -9.72
CA GLY A 212 -10.87 3.39 -9.36
C GLY A 212 -11.26 4.03 -8.01
N ILE A 213 -10.89 5.31 -7.82
CA ILE A 213 -11.04 6.01 -6.53
C ILE A 213 -12.53 6.26 -6.25
N ALA A 214 -13.05 5.62 -5.21
CA ALA A 214 -14.42 5.83 -4.77
C ALA A 214 -14.73 7.32 -4.53
N PRO A 215 -15.97 7.77 -4.79
CA PRO A 215 -16.37 9.13 -4.48
C PRO A 215 -16.10 9.42 -3.00
N ALA A 216 -15.60 10.62 -2.74
CA ALA A 216 -15.17 11.07 -1.43
C ALA A 216 -16.21 10.79 -0.30
N THR A 217 -17.50 10.86 -0.64
CA THR A 217 -18.63 10.58 0.27
C THR A 217 -18.72 9.13 0.77
N HIS A 218 -18.02 8.18 0.13
CA HIS A 218 -18.05 6.76 0.47
C HIS A 218 -16.69 6.25 0.98
N TYR A 219 -15.65 7.09 0.96
CA TYR A 219 -14.26 6.70 1.22
C TYR A 219 -14.11 5.86 2.50
N TYR A 220 -14.65 6.31 3.64
CA TYR A 220 -14.51 5.58 4.91
C TYR A 220 -15.30 4.26 4.97
N GLY A 221 -16.40 4.16 4.22
CA GLY A 221 -17.10 2.88 4.04
C GLY A 221 -16.22 1.86 3.31
N PHE A 222 -15.52 2.30 2.27
CA PHE A 222 -14.55 1.47 1.55
C PHE A 222 -13.37 1.06 2.44
N ARG A 223 -12.77 2.00 3.19
CA ARG A 223 -11.67 1.69 4.11
C ARG A 223 -12.05 0.64 5.16
N LEU A 224 -13.29 0.72 5.69
CA LEU A 224 -13.82 -0.28 6.62
C LEU A 224 -13.95 -1.67 5.97
N ILE A 225 -14.36 -1.76 4.70
CA ILE A 225 -14.39 -3.03 3.99
C ILE A 225 -13.00 -3.55 3.66
N GLU A 226 -12.07 -2.68 3.23
CA GLU A 226 -10.70 -3.07 2.94
C GLU A 226 -10.02 -3.71 4.14
N VAL A 227 -10.19 -3.13 5.34
CA VAL A 227 -9.62 -3.76 6.55
C VAL A 227 -10.36 -5.04 6.95
N ILE A 228 -11.67 -5.18 6.68
CA ILE A 228 -12.39 -6.45 6.89
C ILE A 228 -11.83 -7.53 5.96
N TRP A 229 -11.58 -7.19 4.70
CA TRP A 229 -10.95 -8.08 3.72
C TRP A 229 -9.56 -8.47 4.16
N TYR A 230 -8.75 -7.48 4.54
CA TYR A 230 -7.40 -7.71 5.03
C TYR A 230 -7.41 -8.63 6.26
N ALA A 231 -8.22 -8.33 7.28
CA ALA A 231 -8.32 -9.13 8.50
C ALA A 231 -8.71 -10.60 8.21
N LYS A 232 -9.63 -10.82 7.26
CA LYS A 232 -9.99 -12.18 6.80
C LYS A 232 -8.84 -12.85 6.07
N LEU A 233 -8.18 -12.14 5.17
CA LEU A 233 -7.05 -12.64 4.39
C LEU A 233 -5.90 -13.11 5.28
N VAL A 234 -5.63 -12.37 6.36
CA VAL A 234 -4.59 -12.73 7.35
C VAL A 234 -5.12 -13.59 8.51
N SER A 235 -6.41 -13.97 8.48
CA SER A 235 -7.10 -14.74 9.53
C SER A 235 -7.00 -14.13 10.94
N ASP A 236 -6.94 -12.80 11.04
CA ASP A 236 -6.89 -12.08 12.32
C ASP A 236 -8.31 -11.81 12.84
N LYS A 237 -8.75 -12.67 13.76
CA LYS A 237 -10.08 -12.58 14.37
C LYS A 237 -10.23 -11.34 15.25
N SER A 238 -9.17 -10.91 15.94
CA SER A 238 -9.23 -9.75 16.84
C SER A 238 -9.49 -8.48 16.05
N LEU A 239 -8.69 -8.26 15.00
CA LEU A 239 -8.86 -7.14 14.09
C LEU A 239 -10.24 -7.18 13.39
N LEU A 240 -10.68 -8.36 12.94
CA LEU A 240 -11.98 -8.53 12.30
C LEU A 240 -13.15 -8.14 13.24
N TYR A 241 -13.16 -8.63 14.47
CA TYR A 241 -14.22 -8.28 15.43
C TYR A 241 -14.16 -6.82 15.85
N GLY A 242 -12.96 -6.29 16.08
CA GLY A 242 -12.76 -4.88 16.39
C GLY A 242 -13.34 -3.99 15.31
N ILE A 243 -13.01 -4.24 14.04
CA ILE A 243 -13.49 -3.37 12.96
C ILE A 243 -14.98 -3.55 12.66
N LEU A 244 -15.52 -4.76 12.80
CA LEU A 244 -16.97 -4.96 12.69
C LEU A 244 -17.71 -4.14 13.75
N SER A 245 -17.15 -4.04 14.97
CA SER A 245 -17.71 -3.21 16.04
C SER A 245 -17.64 -1.72 15.69
N VAL A 246 -16.53 -1.24 15.12
CA VAL A 246 -16.38 0.14 14.61
C VAL A 246 -17.42 0.43 13.52
N ALA A 247 -17.58 -0.48 12.54
CA ALA A 247 -18.56 -0.34 11.47
C ALA A 247 -20.00 -0.28 12.00
N GLN A 248 -20.35 -1.17 12.95
CA GLN A 248 -21.64 -1.15 13.62
C GLN A 248 -21.89 0.16 14.37
N TYR A 249 -20.88 0.64 15.11
CA TYR A 249 -20.97 1.93 15.81
C TYR A 249 -21.22 3.08 14.84
N CYS A 250 -20.46 3.15 13.75
CA CYS A 250 -20.65 4.17 12.70
C CYS A 250 -22.08 4.14 12.17
N CYS A 251 -22.59 2.95 11.84
CA CYS A 251 -23.93 2.81 11.28
C CYS A 251 -25.04 3.16 12.29
N ALA A 252 -24.85 2.87 13.58
CA ALA A 252 -25.82 3.20 14.62
C ALA A 252 -25.86 4.71 14.96
N HIS A 253 -24.73 5.41 14.81
CA HIS A 253 -24.59 6.81 15.23
C HIS A 253 -24.63 7.82 14.08
N ILE A 254 -24.37 7.39 12.85
CA ILE A 254 -24.55 8.22 11.65
C ILE A 254 -26.04 8.27 11.32
N ARG A 255 -26.67 9.42 11.57
CA ARG A 255 -28.12 9.64 11.37
C ARG A 255 -28.59 9.56 9.91
N THR A 256 -27.68 9.36 8.96
CA THR A 256 -28.00 9.29 7.53
C THR A 256 -27.95 7.85 7.06
N VAL A 257 -29.02 7.39 6.43
CA VAL A 257 -29.07 6.06 5.79
C VAL A 257 -28.06 5.90 4.65
N LYS A 258 -27.55 7.02 4.10
CA LYS A 258 -26.53 7.05 3.05
C LYS A 258 -25.26 6.29 3.41
N PHE A 259 -24.83 6.34 4.67
CA PHE A 259 -23.63 5.64 5.11
C PHE A 259 -23.84 4.11 5.13
N PRO A 260 -24.86 3.54 5.79
CA PRO A 260 -25.20 2.12 5.64
C PRO A 260 -25.41 1.68 4.18
N ILE A 261 -26.05 2.51 3.36
CA ILE A 261 -26.26 2.23 1.93
C ILE A 261 -24.94 2.15 1.17
N SER A 262 -23.95 2.98 1.51
CA SER A 262 -22.61 2.92 0.89
C SER A 262 -21.97 1.54 0.99
N PHE A 263 -22.18 0.82 2.10
CA PHE A 263 -21.70 -0.54 2.25
C PHE A 263 -22.46 -1.50 1.34
N LEU A 264 -23.77 -1.34 1.23
CA LEU A 264 -24.60 -2.19 0.39
C LEU A 264 -24.30 -2.04 -1.11
N ALA A 265 -23.78 -0.89 -1.53
CA ALA A 265 -23.29 -0.67 -2.89
C ALA A 265 -21.99 -1.45 -3.21
N ILE A 266 -21.32 -1.99 -2.19
CA ILE A 266 -20.09 -2.77 -2.39
C ILE A 266 -20.46 -4.15 -2.90
N THR A 267 -20.02 -4.44 -4.12
CA THR A 267 -20.19 -5.74 -4.76
C THR A 267 -19.64 -6.84 -3.86
N ASP A 268 -20.39 -7.93 -3.74
CA ASP A 268 -20.04 -9.09 -2.90
C ASP A 268 -19.98 -8.87 -1.39
N LEU A 269 -20.42 -7.72 -0.84
CA LEU A 269 -20.46 -7.53 0.63
C LEU A 269 -21.18 -8.68 1.35
N ARG A 270 -22.27 -9.19 0.77
CA ARG A 270 -23.02 -10.34 1.31
C ARG A 270 -22.15 -11.60 1.46
N LYS A 271 -21.25 -11.85 0.50
CA LYS A 271 -20.32 -12.99 0.54
C LYS A 271 -19.17 -12.71 1.50
N VAL A 272 -18.61 -11.50 1.46
CA VAL A 272 -17.41 -11.19 2.22
C VAL A 272 -17.71 -10.96 3.69
N ALA A 273 -18.80 -10.31 4.06
CA ALA A 273 -19.15 -10.03 5.45
C ALA A 273 -20.65 -10.26 5.70
N PRO A 274 -21.13 -11.52 5.70
CA PRO A 274 -22.57 -11.83 5.81
C PRO A 274 -23.20 -11.27 7.09
N SER A 275 -22.47 -11.28 8.21
CA SER A 275 -22.95 -10.70 9.47
C SER A 275 -23.10 -9.18 9.41
N LEU A 276 -22.17 -8.48 8.75
CA LEU A 276 -22.27 -7.02 8.54
C LEU A 276 -23.41 -6.71 7.59
N TYR A 277 -23.54 -7.47 6.49
CA TYR A 277 -24.65 -7.35 5.56
C TYR A 277 -26.01 -7.53 6.25
N GLY A 278 -26.16 -8.58 7.07
CA GLY A 278 -27.39 -8.83 7.83
C GLY A 278 -27.69 -7.70 8.82
N PHE A 279 -26.68 -7.21 9.53
CA PHE A 279 -26.81 -6.05 10.42
C PHE A 279 -27.26 -4.79 9.67
N LEU A 280 -26.63 -4.47 8.53
CA LEU A 280 -26.99 -3.31 7.70
C LEU A 280 -28.41 -3.42 7.17
N PHE A 281 -28.81 -4.61 6.72
CA PHE A 281 -30.17 -4.87 6.26
C PHE A 281 -31.19 -4.62 7.37
N LEU A 282 -30.97 -5.17 8.58
CA LEU A 282 -31.84 -4.94 9.73
C LEU A 282 -31.88 -3.48 10.17
N LEU A 283 -30.74 -2.79 10.11
CA LEU A 283 -30.66 -1.36 10.44
C LEU A 283 -31.53 -0.52 9.50
N ILE A 284 -31.41 -0.74 8.18
CA ILE A 284 -32.19 -0.01 7.17
C ILE A 284 -33.67 -0.39 7.24
N LEU A 285 -33.98 -1.66 7.54
CA LEU A 285 -35.36 -2.09 7.81
C LEU A 285 -35.96 -1.33 9.02
N GLY A 286 -35.16 -1.15 10.08
CA GLY A 286 -35.54 -0.39 11.27
C GLY A 286 -35.76 1.11 11.01
N CYS A 287 -35.15 1.70 9.97
CA CYS A 287 -35.41 3.08 9.55
C CYS A 287 -36.80 3.27 8.91
N GLY A 288 -37.52 2.19 8.62
CA GLY A 288 -38.87 2.23 8.07
C GLY A 288 -38.94 2.53 6.58
N ASN A 289 -40.16 2.54 6.05
CA ASN A 289 -40.43 2.59 4.60
C ASN A 289 -39.85 3.83 3.89
N SER A 290 -39.72 4.95 4.60
CA SER A 290 -39.17 6.20 4.03
C SER A 290 -37.73 6.05 3.56
N ALA A 291 -36.91 5.24 4.25
CA ALA A 291 -35.53 4.96 3.85
C ALA A 291 -35.46 4.13 2.56
N TRP A 292 -36.37 3.17 2.39
CA TRP A 292 -36.44 2.29 1.21
C TRP A 292 -37.03 2.97 -0.01
N MET A 293 -37.92 3.93 0.19
CA MET A 293 -38.55 4.69 -0.89
C MET A 293 -37.69 5.87 -1.39
N GLY A 294 -36.57 6.17 -0.72
CA GLY A 294 -35.61 7.18 -1.14
C GLY A 294 -34.99 6.91 -2.51
N GLU A 295 -34.43 7.96 -3.11
CA GLU A 295 -33.75 7.91 -4.41
C GLU A 295 -32.46 7.09 -4.35
N GLU A 296 -31.97 6.78 -3.15
CA GLU A 296 -30.76 6.01 -2.92
C GLU A 296 -30.88 4.52 -3.29
N PHE A 297 -32.10 3.98 -3.38
CA PHE A 297 -32.34 2.59 -3.79
C PHE A 297 -33.05 2.53 -5.13
N THR A 298 -32.44 1.87 -6.11
CA THR A 298 -33.13 1.54 -7.36
C THR A 298 -34.18 0.45 -7.11
N GLN A 299 -35.13 0.31 -8.02
CA GLN A 299 -36.10 -0.79 -7.98
C GLN A 299 -35.40 -2.16 -7.96
N THR A 300 -34.30 -2.30 -8.70
CA THR A 300 -33.48 -3.51 -8.75
C THR A 300 -32.85 -3.81 -7.39
N ASP A 301 -32.31 -2.80 -6.70
CA ASP A 301 -31.72 -2.99 -5.37
C ASP A 301 -32.77 -3.49 -4.39
N ARG A 302 -33.95 -2.85 -4.36
CA ARG A 302 -35.06 -3.26 -3.50
C ARG A 302 -35.44 -4.72 -3.76
N LEU A 303 -35.60 -5.11 -5.03
CA LEU A 303 -35.90 -6.49 -5.38
C LEU A 303 -34.81 -7.46 -4.90
N ALA A 304 -33.54 -7.14 -5.13
CA ALA A 304 -32.41 -7.98 -4.72
C ALA A 304 -32.32 -8.15 -3.19
N PHE A 305 -32.71 -7.13 -2.41
CA PHE A 305 -32.76 -7.22 -0.95
C PHE A 305 -33.89 -8.11 -0.43
N PHE A 306 -35.04 -8.16 -1.11
CA PHE A 306 -36.23 -8.89 -0.66
C PHE A 306 -36.44 -10.24 -1.37
N SER A 307 -35.69 -10.57 -2.43
CA SER A 307 -35.82 -11.82 -3.19
C SER A 307 -34.94 -12.97 -2.67
N ALA A 308 -34.48 -12.89 -1.42
CA ALA A 308 -33.59 -13.87 -0.80
C ALA A 308 -34.34 -14.87 0.08
#